data_AF-B1IIZ4-F1
#
_entry.id   AF-B1IIZ4-F1
#
_cell.length_a   1.000
_cell.length_b   1.000
_cell.length_c   1.000
_cell.angle_alpha   90.00
_cell.angle_beta   90.00
_cell.angle_gamma   90.00
#
_symmetry.space_group_name_H-M   'P 1'
#
loop_
_entity.id
_entity.type
_entity.pdbx_description
1 polymer ?
#
loop_
_entity_poly.entity_id
_entity_poly.type
_entity_poly.pdbx_seq_one_letter_code
_entity_poly.pdbx_strand_id
1 'polypeptide(L)' 'MVVKNNLKKIRMQEYLMAPGEFAKFLNVDIKNYSSWERGRSKPTLDKALKMSEKLNKDVKEIWYLE' A
#
# COMPACT_ATOMS: atom_id res chain seq x y z
N MET A 1 -9.06 7.20 16.45
CA MET A 1 -8.01 7.24 15.41
C MET A 1 -7.70 5.83 14.95
N VAL A 2 -7.98 5.52 13.69
CA VAL A 2 -7.69 4.26 13.01
C VAL A 2 -6.73 4.57 11.85
N VAL A 3 -5.76 3.68 11.60
CA VAL A 3 -4.87 3.84 10.43
C VAL A 3 -5.65 3.53 9.14
N LYS A 4 -5.76 4.50 8.24
CA LYS A 4 -6.24 4.36 6.86
C LYS A 4 -5.08 4.34 5.87
N ASN A 5 -5.37 4.13 4.59
CA ASN A 5 -4.35 4.10 3.54
C ASN A 5 -4.82 4.65 2.19
N ASN A 6 -3.85 5.07 1.37
CA ASN A 6 -4.03 5.59 0.01
C ASN A 6 -3.64 4.59 -1.09
N LEU A 7 -3.43 3.30 -0.78
CA LEU A 7 -2.89 2.32 -1.74
C LEU A 7 -3.70 2.24 -3.03
N LYS A 8 -5.04 2.26 -2.94
CA LYS A 8 -5.91 2.23 -4.12
C LYS A 8 -5.71 3.47 -4.99
N LYS A 9 -5.61 4.64 -4.37
CA LYS A 9 -5.41 5.91 -5.07
C LYS A 9 -4.06 5.90 -5.79
N ILE A 10 -2.99 5.54 -5.09
CA ILE A 10 -1.63 5.43 -5.65
C ILE A 10 -1.61 4.45 -6.83
N ARG A 11 -2.16 3.24 -6.64
CA ARG A 11 -2.20 2.21 -7.70
C ARG A 11 -2.95 2.70 -8.94
N MET A 12 -4.10 3.33 -8.78
CA MET A 12 -4.97 3.72 -9.89
C MET A 12 -4.56 5.02 -10.56
N GLN A 13 -3.97 5.98 -9.85
CA GLN A 13 -3.64 7.30 -10.40
C GLN A 13 -2.21 7.40 -10.91
N GLU A 14 -1.26 6.71 -10.26
CA GLU A 14 0.17 6.87 -10.57
C GLU A 14 0.71 5.70 -11.40
N TYR A 15 0.24 4.47 -11.13
CA TYR A 15 0.78 3.27 -11.76
C TYR A 15 -0.16 2.64 -12.81
N LEU A 16 -1.47 2.89 -12.71
CA LEU A 16 -2.50 2.32 -13.59
C LEU A 16 -2.44 0.79 -13.72
N MET A 17 -2.02 0.11 -12.65
CA MET A 17 -1.81 -1.34 -12.63
C MET A 17 -3.02 -2.09 -12.06
N ALA A 18 -3.24 -3.31 -12.56
CA ALA A 18 -4.12 -4.26 -11.89
C ALA A 18 -3.57 -4.61 -10.49
N PRO A 19 -4.43 -4.95 -9.50
CA PRO A 19 -3.97 -5.28 -8.15
C PRO A 19 -2.85 -6.34 -8.10
N GLY A 20 -2.93 -7.35 -8.96
CA GLY A 20 -1.93 -8.42 -9.08
C GLY A 20 -0.57 -7.92 -9.55
N GLU A 21 -0.56 -7.05 -10.56
CA GLU A 21 0.66 -6.44 -11.10
C GLU A 21 1.30 -5.51 -10.07
N PHE A 22 0.49 -4.71 -9.39
CA PHE A 22 1.00 -3.79 -8.38
C PHE A 22 1.52 -4.52 -7.13
N ALA A 23 0.90 -5.62 -6.71
CA ALA A 23 1.43 -6.47 -5.65
C ALA A 23 2.80 -7.07 -6.02
N LYS A 24 2.95 -7.55 -7.26
CA LYS A 24 4.25 -8.02 -7.79
C LYS A 24 5.27 -6.89 -7.86
N PHE A 25 4.86 -5.72 -8.34
CA PHE A 25 5.70 -4.51 -8.34
C PHE A 25 6.17 -4.20 -6.92
N LEU A 26 5.31 -4.28 -5.91
CA LEU A 26 5.66 -4.06 -4.50
C LEU A 26 6.41 -5.22 -3.83
N ASN A 27 6.62 -6.33 -4.54
CA ASN A 27 7.18 -7.58 -4.01
C ASN A 27 6.42 -8.12 -2.78
N VAL A 28 5.09 -8.12 -2.85
CA VAL A 28 4.20 -8.62 -1.80
C VAL A 28 3.16 -9.59 -2.36
N ASP A 29 2.65 -10.47 -1.51
CA ASP A 29 1.55 -11.35 -1.86
C ASP A 29 0.26 -10.57 -2.18
N ILE A 30 -0.46 -10.98 -3.21
CA ILE A 30 -1.68 -10.32 -3.68
C ILE A 30 -2.80 -10.32 -2.64
N LYS A 31 -2.92 -11.35 -1.79
CA LYS A 31 -3.92 -11.41 -0.72
C LYS A 31 -3.61 -10.36 0.35
N ASN A 32 -2.33 -10.24 0.72
CA ASN A 32 -1.87 -9.21 1.65
C ASN A 32 -2.15 -7.82 1.10
N TYR A 33 -1.71 -7.54 -0.12
CA TYR A 33 -1.96 -6.27 -0.79
C TYR A 33 -3.46 -5.94 -0.86
N SER A 34 -4.28 -6.90 -1.29
CA SER A 34 -5.73 -6.78 -1.39
C SER A 34 -6.41 -6.53 -0.04
N SER A 35 -5.86 -7.08 1.04
CA SER A 35 -6.36 -6.85 2.40
C SER A 35 -6.01 -5.44 2.88
N TRP A 36 -4.78 -4.99 2.63
CA TRP A 36 -4.32 -3.65 2.98
C TRP A 36 -5.07 -2.57 2.20
N GLU A 37 -5.20 -2.70 0.86
CA GLU A 37 -5.92 -1.73 0.02
C GLU A 37 -7.38 -1.53 0.48
N ARG A 38 -8.02 -2.60 0.97
CA ARG A 38 -9.39 -2.56 1.51
C ARG A 38 -9.47 -2.16 2.98
N GLY A 39 -8.34 -1.93 3.65
CA GLY A 39 -8.29 -1.60 5.08
C GLY A 39 -8.63 -2.75 6.02
N ARG A 40 -8.69 -4.01 5.54
CA ARG A 40 -9.04 -5.19 6.35
C ARG A 40 -7.91 -5.61 7.30
N SER A 41 -6.67 -5.39 6.88
CA SER A 41 -5.49 -5.56 7.72
C SER A 41 -4.47 -4.47 7.40
N LYS A 42 -3.37 -4.44 8.16
CA LYS A 42 -2.29 -3.48 8.01
C LYS A 42 -0.99 -4.23 7.73
N PRO A 43 -0.05 -3.65 6.96
CA PRO A 43 1.30 -4.19 6.89
C PRO A 43 1.98 -4.06 8.25
N THR A 44 3.06 -4.81 8.45
CA THR A 44 4.00 -4.51 9.54
C THR A 44 4.72 -3.19 9.26
N LEU A 45 5.29 -2.58 10.29
CA LEU A 45 6.06 -1.33 10.13
C LEU A 45 7.19 -1.49 9.10
N ASP A 46 7.94 -2.59 9.17
CA ASP A 46 9.02 -2.89 8.22
C ASP A 46 8.53 -2.96 6.76
N LYS A 47 7.35 -3.55 6.54
CA LYS A 47 6.76 -3.63 5.20
C LYS A 47 6.28 -2.26 4.74
N ALA A 48 5.68 -1.47 5.62
CA ALA A 48 5.25 -0.12 5.30
C ALA A 48 6.43 0.77 4.87
N LEU A 49 7.55 0.70 5.60
CA LEU A 49 8.79 1.43 5.29
C LEU A 49 9.42 0.97 3.96
N LYS A 50 9.54 -0.35 3.73
CA LYS A 50 10.05 -0.86 2.44
C LYS A 50 9.17 -0.46 1.26
N MET A 51 7.86 -0.44 1.46
CA MET A 51 6.91 0.01 0.43
C MET A 51 7.02 1.51 0.18
N SER A 52 7.26 2.33 1.22
CA SER A 52 7.40 3.77 1.08
C SER A 52 8.67 4.14 0.29
N GLU A 53 9.78 3.46 0.56
CA GLU A 53 11.01 3.57 -0.25
C GLU A 53 10.75 3.21 -1.71
N LYS A 54 10.05 2.10 -1.96
CA LYS A 54 9.77 1.63 -3.34
C LYS A 54 8.83 2.54 -4.11
N LEU A 55 7.87 3.15 -3.41
CA LEU A 55 6.93 4.11 -3.97
C LEU A 55 7.52 5.54 -4.03
N ASN A 56 8.71 5.75 -3.46
CA ASN A 56 9.35 7.05 -3.31
C ASN A 56 8.40 8.10 -2.68
N LYS A 57 7.78 7.71 -1.55
CA LYS A 57 6.80 8.53 -0.80
C LYS A 57 7.07 8.43 0.68
N ASP A 58 6.61 9.41 1.46
CA ASP A 58 6.60 9.29 2.90
C ASP A 58 5.57 8.23 3.35
N VAL A 59 5.88 7.47 4.40
CA VAL A 59 4.95 6.46 4.94
C VAL A 59 3.58 7.07 5.25
N LYS A 60 3.53 8.33 5.73
CA LYS A 60 2.29 9.03 6.07
C LYS A 60 1.45 9.42 4.86
N GLU A 61 2.04 9.55 3.69
CA GLU A 61 1.29 9.74 2.44
C GLU A 61 0.57 8.45 2.02
N ILE A 62 1.10 7.29 2.43
CA ILE A 62 0.53 5.97 2.12
C ILE A 62 -0.40 5.48 3.23
N TRP A 63 -0.01 5.60 4.50
CA TRP A 63 -0.78 5.19 5.69
C TRP A 63 -0.83 6.31 6.73
N TYR A 64 -2.03 6.74 7.12
CA TYR A 64 -2.25 7.90 7.99
C TYR A 64 -3.29 7.61 9.07
N LEU A 65 -3.26 8.39 10.16
CA LEU A 65 -4.25 8.32 11.24
C LEU A 65 -5.46 9.19 10.92
N GLU A 66 -6.65 8.63 11.08
CA GLU A 66 -7.94 9.32 11.00
C GLU A 66 -8.85 8.89 12.17
#